data_AF-A0A415E3E7-F1
#
_entry.id   AF-A0A415E3E7-F1
#
_cell.length_a   1.000
_cell.length_b   1.000
_cell.length_c   1.000
_cell.angle_alpha   90.00
_cell.angle_beta   90.00
_cell.angle_gamma   90.00
#
_symmetry.space_group_name_H-M   'P 1'
#
loop_
_entity.id
_entity.type
_entity.pdbx_description
1 polymer ?
#
loop_
_entity_poly.entity_id
_entity_poly.type
_entity_poly.pdbx_seq_one_letter_code
_entity_poly.pdbx_strand_id
1 'polypeptide(L)'
;MNNIIVRETSSEIRAIARNALRGSWPMVVVGYFVYYVMTSTIPALLAMLLPSASMYYYNEILEQNIALSYVANLYTTILIGAFTLGLCSFMLAFFRKKDINPGYIFNGFEYFIKAFGLMIVVGFFTFLWSLLFLVPGIIAAVRYSQAFYVLADHPEKGIMECMNETKYLMNGNKSKFFCLCLSFIGWLILAAIPGTFIPYTFFNSGIMGIILTVIFDIPNMFVMAYLYTARTAFYDLVTGNLVAKPQFSEDNYNF
;
A
#
# COMPACT_ATOMS: atom_id res chain seq x y z
N MET A 1 15.50 -13.80 -15.75
CA MET A 1 14.13 -13.34 -16.07
C MET A 1 14.17 -12.59 -17.37
N ASN A 2 13.12 -12.67 -18.20
CA ASN A 2 12.91 -11.79 -19.35
C ASN A 2 12.19 -10.53 -18.86
N ASN A 3 12.52 -9.36 -19.43
CA ASN A 3 11.93 -8.10 -19.01
C ASN A 3 10.56 -7.96 -19.67
N ILE A 4 9.49 -8.27 -18.94
CA ILE A 4 8.13 -8.24 -19.45
C ILE A 4 7.62 -6.81 -19.41
N ILE A 5 7.20 -6.28 -20.55
CA ILE A 5 6.56 -4.96 -20.66
C ILE A 5 5.05 -5.14 -20.60
N VAL A 6 4.42 -4.51 -19.60
CA VAL A 6 2.97 -4.51 -19.39
C VAL A 6 2.32 -3.68 -20.49
N ARG A 7 1.50 -4.32 -21.32
CA ARG A 7 0.82 -3.67 -22.45
C ARG A 7 -0.57 -3.16 -22.06
N GLU A 8 -1.15 -3.77 -21.04
CA GLU A 8 -2.47 -3.48 -20.50
C GLU A 8 -2.56 -2.01 -20.07
N THR A 9 -3.70 -1.42 -20.38
CA THR A 9 -4.08 -0.08 -19.94
C THR A 9 -4.44 -0.10 -18.45
N SER A 10 -4.37 1.06 -17.80
CA SER A 10 -4.82 1.20 -16.41
C SER A 10 -6.30 0.80 -16.23
N SER A 11 -7.11 0.91 -17.28
CA SER A 11 -8.51 0.47 -17.25
C SER A 11 -8.64 -1.05 -17.21
N GLU A 12 -7.84 -1.76 -18.03
CA GLU A 12 -7.80 -3.23 -18.06
C GLU A 12 -7.28 -3.80 -16.75
N ILE A 13 -6.18 -3.26 -16.19
CA ILE A 13 -5.65 -3.70 -14.89
C ILE A 13 -6.68 -3.48 -13.77
N ARG A 14 -7.37 -2.34 -13.79
CA ARG A 14 -8.48 -2.05 -12.89
C ARG A 14 -9.63 -3.04 -13.06
N ALA A 15 -9.96 -3.44 -14.30
CA ALA A 15 -10.98 -4.45 -14.56
C ALA A 15 -10.57 -5.84 -14.03
N ILE A 16 -9.30 -6.23 -14.20
CA ILE A 16 -8.73 -7.45 -13.62
C ILE A 16 -8.90 -7.43 -12.10
N ALA A 17 -8.55 -6.32 -11.44
CA ALA A 17 -8.69 -6.19 -9.99
C ALA A 17 -10.16 -6.26 -9.53
N ARG A 18 -11.10 -5.58 -10.21
CA ARG A 18 -12.54 -5.69 -9.88
C ARG A 18 -13.08 -7.10 -10.06
N ASN A 19 -12.65 -7.80 -11.11
CA ASN A 19 -13.03 -9.18 -11.35
C ASN A 19 -12.44 -10.12 -10.30
N ALA A 20 -11.19 -9.90 -9.89
CA ALA A 20 -10.56 -10.68 -8.82
C ALA A 20 -11.29 -10.52 -7.47
N LEU A 21 -11.80 -9.30 -7.18
CA LEU A 21 -12.55 -8.99 -5.96
C LEU A 21 -14.00 -9.47 -5.97
N ARG A 22 -14.55 -9.86 -7.14
CA ARG A 22 -15.94 -10.29 -7.26
C ARG A 22 -16.19 -11.52 -6.37
N GLY A 23 -17.12 -11.39 -5.42
CA GLY A 23 -17.43 -12.43 -4.44
C GLY A 23 -16.53 -12.43 -3.19
N SER A 24 -15.45 -11.63 -3.16
CA SER A 24 -14.48 -11.60 -2.06
C SER A 24 -14.27 -10.21 -1.44
N TRP A 25 -14.97 -9.18 -1.93
CA TRP A 25 -14.86 -7.79 -1.46
C TRP A 25 -14.83 -7.64 0.07
N PRO A 26 -15.81 -8.15 0.84
CA PRO A 26 -15.81 -7.93 2.29
C PRO A 26 -14.58 -8.55 2.96
N MET A 27 -14.13 -9.72 2.50
CA MET A 27 -13.01 -10.42 3.14
C MET A 27 -11.66 -9.76 2.82
N VAL A 28 -11.47 -9.20 1.62
CA VAL A 28 -10.28 -8.41 1.31
C VAL A 28 -10.27 -7.09 2.08
N VAL A 29 -11.44 -6.45 2.25
CA VAL A 29 -11.58 -5.27 3.10
C VAL A 29 -11.29 -5.61 4.56
N VAL A 30 -11.71 -6.77 5.07
CA VAL A 30 -11.35 -7.24 6.43
C VAL A 30 -9.84 -7.45 6.56
N GLY A 31 -9.18 -8.05 5.56
CA GLY A 31 -7.71 -8.16 5.57
C GLY A 31 -7.02 -6.80 5.61
N TYR A 32 -7.48 -5.84 4.80
CA TYR A 32 -6.98 -4.46 4.85
C TYR A 32 -7.31 -3.76 6.18
N PHE A 33 -8.49 -4.03 6.76
CA PHE A 33 -8.88 -3.49 8.07
C PHE A 33 -7.94 -3.96 9.17
N VAL A 34 -7.53 -5.23 9.18
CA VAL A 34 -6.52 -5.72 10.14
C VAL A 34 -5.21 -4.94 9.98
N TYR A 35 -4.72 -4.77 8.74
CA TYR A 35 -3.55 -3.93 8.47
C TYR A 35 -3.74 -2.50 8.99
N TYR A 36 -4.87 -1.86 8.68
CA TYR A 36 -5.20 -0.50 9.11
C TYR A 36 -5.22 -0.35 10.64
N VAL A 37 -5.89 -1.26 11.35
CA VAL A 37 -5.95 -1.23 12.82
C VAL A 37 -4.53 -1.29 13.38
N MET A 38 -3.70 -2.18 12.86
CA MET A 38 -2.33 -2.34 13.32
C MET A 38 -1.45 -1.12 13.03
N THR A 39 -1.66 -0.43 11.90
CA THR A 39 -0.80 0.69 11.47
C THR A 39 -1.33 2.07 11.85
N SER A 40 -2.58 2.19 12.27
CA SER A 40 -3.23 3.49 12.52
C SER A 40 -3.96 3.51 13.86
N THR A 41 -4.85 2.55 14.13
CA THR A 41 -5.64 2.52 15.38
C THR A 41 -4.77 2.21 16.60
N ILE A 42 -3.89 1.21 16.53
CA ILE A 42 -2.99 0.86 17.65
C ILE A 42 -2.04 2.02 18.01
N PRO A 43 -1.33 2.66 17.06
CA PRO A 43 -0.55 3.86 17.35
C PRO A 43 -1.38 4.98 18.00
N ALA A 44 -2.60 5.23 17.51
CA ALA A 44 -3.48 6.25 18.08
C ALA A 44 -3.87 5.92 19.53
N LEU A 45 -4.16 4.65 19.83
CA LEU A 45 -4.41 4.17 21.19
C LEU A 45 -3.18 4.33 22.08
N LEU A 46 -1.99 3.99 21.60
CA LEU A 46 -0.74 4.18 22.37
C LEU A 46 -0.50 5.66 22.69
N ALA A 47 -0.72 6.55 21.72
CA ALA A 47 -0.60 7.99 21.93
C ALA A 47 -1.59 8.50 23.00
N MET A 48 -2.83 8.00 22.96
CA MET A 48 -3.88 8.35 23.93
C MET A 48 -3.59 7.80 25.33
N LEU A 49 -3.09 6.57 25.44
CA LEU A 49 -2.84 5.91 26.73
C LEU A 49 -1.55 6.41 27.41
N LEU A 50 -0.60 6.95 26.65
CA LEU A 50 0.68 7.45 27.15
C LEU A 50 0.87 8.94 26.80
N PRO A 51 0.01 9.85 27.30
CA PRO A 51 0.08 11.27 26.97
C PRO A 51 1.38 11.91 27.47
N SER A 52 1.96 11.41 28.57
CA SER A 52 3.25 11.86 29.09
C SER A 52 4.43 11.61 28.15
N ALA A 53 4.28 10.67 27.21
CA ALA A 53 5.27 10.40 26.17
C ALA A 53 4.95 11.15 24.85
N SER A 54 4.26 12.28 24.95
CA SER A 54 3.92 13.14 23.83
C SER A 54 4.45 14.55 24.05
N MET A 55 4.95 15.17 22.99
CA MET A 55 5.26 16.59 22.94
C MET A 55 4.12 17.34 22.29
N TYR A 56 3.74 18.48 22.86
CA TYR A 56 2.72 19.36 22.32
C TYR A 56 3.39 20.57 21.69
N TYR A 57 3.00 20.91 20.47
CA TYR A 57 3.41 22.13 19.81
C TYR A 57 2.17 22.86 19.27
N TYR A 58 2.23 24.18 19.27
CA TYR A 58 1.16 24.99 18.70
C TYR A 58 1.31 25.05 17.18
N ASN A 59 0.24 24.72 16.47
CA ASN A 59 0.16 24.86 15.02
C ASN A 59 -0.55 26.17 14.71
N GLU A 60 0.19 27.14 14.18
CA GLU A 60 -0.34 28.46 13.84
C GLU A 60 -1.37 28.43 12.71
N ILE A 61 -1.26 27.47 11.78
CA ILE A 61 -2.18 27.35 10.64
C ILE A 61 -3.55 26.82 11.09
N LEU A 62 -3.55 25.89 12.06
CA LEU A 62 -4.77 25.29 12.59
C LEU A 62 -5.27 25.97 13.87
N GLU A 63 -4.51 26.95 14.38
CA GLU A 63 -4.72 27.66 15.63
C GLU A 63 -4.91 26.74 16.86
N GLN A 64 -4.19 25.60 16.89
CA GLN A 64 -4.41 24.53 17.87
C GLN A 64 -3.15 23.80 18.29
N ASN A 65 -3.16 23.23 19.49
CA ASN A 65 -2.08 22.36 19.98
C ASN A 65 -2.19 20.96 19.36
N ILE A 66 -1.10 20.50 18.75
CA ILE A 66 -0.99 19.16 18.18
C ILE A 66 -0.04 18.33 19.05
N ALA A 67 -0.45 17.10 19.33
CA ALA A 67 0.36 16.14 20.06
C ALA A 67 1.19 15.28 19.10
N LEU A 68 2.48 15.12 19.40
CA LEU A 68 3.38 14.18 18.73
C LEU A 68 3.82 13.12 19.73
N SER A 69 3.30 11.91 19.59
CA SER A 69 3.61 10.79 20.49
C SER A 69 4.87 10.05 20.05
N TYR A 70 5.88 9.99 20.92
CA TYR A 70 7.12 9.28 20.62
C TYR A 70 6.91 7.77 20.54
N VAL A 71 6.08 7.22 21.43
CA VAL A 71 5.80 5.77 21.48
C VAL A 71 5.04 5.31 20.25
N ALA A 72 4.01 6.05 19.82
CA ALA A 72 3.26 5.74 18.61
C ALA A 72 4.16 5.81 17.37
N ASN A 73 5.01 6.84 17.26
CA ASN A 73 5.94 6.97 16.14
C ASN A 73 6.99 5.86 16.12
N LEU A 74 7.53 5.47 17.28
CA LEU A 74 8.48 4.37 17.39
C LEU A 74 7.83 3.05 16.96
N TYR A 75 6.63 2.75 17.47
CA TYR A 75 5.85 1.58 17.08
C TYR A 75 5.66 1.53 15.56
N THR A 76 5.17 2.62 14.96
CA THR A 76 4.88 2.66 13.52
C THR A 76 6.15 2.50 12.70
N THR A 77 7.21 3.22 13.05
CA THR A 77 8.48 3.19 12.31
C THR A 77 9.10 1.79 12.32
N ILE A 78 9.05 1.09 13.46
CA ILE A 78 9.65 -0.25 13.59
C ILE A 78 8.81 -1.30 12.86
N LEU A 79 7.47 -1.20 12.93
CA LEU A 79 6.58 -2.29 12.50
C LEU A 79 6.01 -2.13 11.09
N ILE A 80 6.00 -0.92 10.52
CA ILE A 80 5.37 -0.66 9.22
C ILE A 80 5.98 -1.52 8.09
N GLY A 81 7.29 -1.79 8.13
CA GLY A 81 7.94 -2.68 7.16
C GLY A 81 7.37 -4.11 7.20
N ALA A 82 7.20 -4.66 8.40
CA ALA A 82 6.62 -6.00 8.58
C ALA A 82 5.15 -6.06 8.16
N PHE A 83 4.34 -5.07 8.57
CA PHE A 83 2.94 -5.02 8.15
C PHE A 83 2.79 -4.81 6.64
N THR A 84 3.69 -4.04 6.00
CA THR A 84 3.68 -3.86 4.54
C THR A 84 4.00 -5.18 3.83
N LEU A 85 5.00 -5.93 4.31
CA LEU A 85 5.33 -7.25 3.77
C LEU A 85 4.17 -8.26 3.98
N GLY A 86 3.53 -8.21 5.14
CA GLY A 86 2.34 -9.03 5.44
C GLY A 86 1.15 -8.68 4.54
N LEU A 87 0.91 -7.39 4.27
CA LEU A 87 -0.12 -6.96 3.32
C LEU A 87 0.17 -7.45 1.90
N CYS A 88 1.42 -7.38 1.44
CA CYS A 88 1.82 -7.96 0.15
C CYS A 88 1.59 -9.48 0.12
N SER A 89 1.94 -10.19 1.19
CA SER A 89 1.73 -11.64 1.32
C SER A 89 0.25 -12.02 1.26
N PHE A 90 -0.59 -11.31 2.02
CA PHE A 90 -2.04 -11.46 2.01
C PHE A 90 -2.62 -11.22 0.61
N MET A 91 -2.22 -10.13 -0.05
CA MET A 91 -2.74 -9.79 -1.38
C MET A 91 -2.32 -10.80 -2.44
N LEU A 92 -1.07 -11.31 -2.40
CA LEU A 92 -0.61 -12.37 -3.30
C LEU A 92 -1.37 -13.68 -3.07
N ALA A 93 -1.59 -14.09 -1.82
CA ALA A 93 -2.35 -15.29 -1.48
C ALA A 93 -3.80 -15.19 -1.96
N PHE A 94 -4.46 -14.05 -1.72
CA PHE A 94 -5.79 -13.77 -2.23
C PHE A 94 -5.85 -13.80 -3.75
N PHE A 95 -4.92 -13.10 -4.42
CA PHE A 95 -4.98 -12.90 -5.86
C PHE A 95 -4.72 -14.21 -6.63
N ARG A 96 -3.72 -14.99 -6.19
CA ARG A 96 -3.30 -16.22 -6.88
C ARG A 96 -4.04 -17.48 -6.44
N LYS A 97 -4.32 -17.62 -5.13
CA LYS A 97 -4.86 -18.86 -4.54
C LYS A 97 -6.30 -18.73 -4.04
N LYS A 98 -6.89 -17.53 -4.06
CA LYS A 98 -8.19 -17.25 -3.42
C LYS A 98 -8.24 -17.59 -1.94
N ASP A 99 -7.07 -17.63 -1.28
CA ASP A 99 -6.97 -17.77 0.17
C ASP A 99 -7.06 -16.38 0.81
N ILE A 100 -8.06 -16.17 1.67
CA ILE A 100 -8.42 -14.85 2.22
C ILE A 100 -8.28 -14.85 3.74
N ASN A 101 -7.25 -15.50 4.27
CA ASN A 101 -6.94 -15.47 5.69
C ASN A 101 -6.32 -14.13 6.10
N PRO A 102 -6.98 -13.29 6.93
CA PRO A 102 -6.41 -12.02 7.41
C PRO A 102 -5.15 -12.21 8.27
N GLY A 103 -4.91 -13.42 8.80
CA GLY A 103 -3.70 -13.76 9.54
C GLY A 103 -2.41 -13.55 8.74
N TYR A 104 -2.48 -13.58 7.40
CA TYR A 104 -1.32 -13.32 6.55
C TYR A 104 -0.73 -11.91 6.69
N ILE A 105 -1.49 -10.95 7.24
CA ILE A 105 -0.97 -9.63 7.58
C ILE A 105 0.19 -9.72 8.60
N PHE A 106 0.25 -10.80 9.40
CA PHE A 106 1.32 -11.03 10.36
C PHE A 106 2.49 -11.86 9.80
N ASN A 107 2.41 -12.39 8.58
CA ASN A 107 3.51 -13.17 7.98
C ASN A 107 4.79 -12.34 7.83
N GLY A 108 4.68 -11.02 7.67
CA GLY A 108 5.85 -10.15 7.56
C GLY A 108 6.75 -10.14 8.80
N PHE A 109 6.26 -10.61 9.95
CA PHE A 109 7.07 -10.77 11.17
C PHE A 109 8.02 -11.96 11.12
N GLU A 110 7.74 -12.99 10.31
CA GLU A 110 8.68 -14.11 10.11
C GLU A 110 10.00 -13.61 9.51
N TYR A 111 9.92 -12.62 8.61
CA TYR A 111 11.06 -11.99 7.95
C TYR A 111 11.27 -10.55 8.44
N PHE A 112 10.99 -10.28 9.72
CA PHE A 112 10.97 -8.94 10.30
C PHE A 112 12.22 -8.10 9.95
N ILE A 113 13.43 -8.65 10.17
CA ILE A 113 14.69 -7.94 9.91
C ILE A 113 14.86 -7.60 8.42
N LYS A 114 14.48 -8.51 7.52
CA LYS A 114 14.51 -8.25 6.07
C LYS A 114 13.49 -7.19 5.68
N ALA A 115 12.27 -7.27 6.22
CA ALA A 115 11.19 -6.32 5.94
C ALA A 115 11.55 -4.90 6.42
N PHE A 116 12.07 -4.78 7.63
CA PHE A 116 12.53 -3.52 8.22
C PHE A 116 13.74 -2.95 7.47
N GLY A 117 14.74 -3.79 7.17
CA GLY A 117 15.90 -3.37 6.38
C GLY A 117 15.52 -2.92 4.96
N LEU A 118 14.58 -3.62 4.32
CA LEU A 118 14.07 -3.25 3.00
C LEU A 118 13.34 -1.90 3.05
N MET A 119 12.51 -1.66 4.06
CA MET A 119 11.86 -0.38 4.29
C MET A 119 12.88 0.76 4.39
N ILE A 120 13.94 0.58 5.20
CA ILE A 120 15.00 1.59 5.35
C ILE A 120 15.70 1.83 4.01
N VAL A 121 16.08 0.79 3.29
CA VAL A 121 16.81 0.91 2.03
C VAL A 121 15.96 1.62 0.96
N VAL A 122 14.69 1.23 0.80
CA VAL A 122 13.75 1.88 -0.11
C VAL A 122 13.54 3.34 0.27
N GLY A 123 13.32 3.62 1.55
CA GLY A 123 13.12 4.97 2.09
C GLY A 123 14.35 5.85 1.88
N PHE A 124 15.54 5.36 2.23
CA PHE A 124 16.80 6.07 2.09
C PHE A 124 17.09 6.45 0.63
N PHE A 125 16.99 5.50 -0.30
CA PHE A 125 17.21 5.82 -1.71
C PHE A 125 16.15 6.79 -2.25
N THR A 126 14.88 6.60 -1.89
CA THR A 126 13.81 7.52 -2.33
C THR A 126 14.04 8.93 -1.80
N PHE A 127 14.47 9.05 -0.53
CA PHE A 127 14.80 10.33 0.10
C PHE A 127 15.98 11.03 -0.60
N LEU A 128 17.08 10.31 -0.87
CA LEU A 128 18.22 10.87 -1.61
C LEU A 128 17.83 11.41 -2.98
N TRP A 129 16.99 10.69 -3.72
CA TRP A 129 16.49 11.17 -5.02
C TRP A 129 15.54 12.36 -4.88
N SER A 130 14.75 12.43 -3.81
CA SER A 130 13.87 13.55 -3.53
C SER A 130 14.62 14.84 -3.15
N LEU A 131 15.81 14.70 -2.53
CA LEU A 131 16.67 15.84 -2.18
C LEU A 131 17.25 16.53 -3.42
N LEU A 132 17.47 15.79 -4.50
CA LEU A 132 17.93 16.36 -5.76
C LEU A 132 16.80 17.19 -6.39
N PHE A 133 15.63 16.59 -6.61
CA PHE A 133 14.39 17.25 -7.05
C PHE A 133 13.16 16.39 -6.73
N LEU A 134 11.97 16.99 -6.72
CA LEU A 134 10.70 16.27 -6.48
C LEU A 134 10.43 15.16 -7.51
N VAL A 135 10.59 15.45 -8.80
CA VAL A 135 10.34 14.52 -9.92
C VAL A 135 11.18 13.22 -9.82
N PRO A 136 12.52 13.28 -9.65
CA PRO A 136 13.32 12.08 -9.46
C PRO A 136 12.96 11.29 -8.20
N GLY A 137 12.51 11.95 -7.12
CA GLY A 137 11.95 11.28 -5.94
C GLY A 137 10.74 10.40 -6.28
N ILE A 138 9.78 10.93 -7.05
CA ILE A 138 8.60 10.17 -7.52
C ILE A 138 9.03 8.98 -8.40
N ILE A 139 9.98 9.19 -9.32
CA ILE A 139 10.50 8.12 -10.18
C ILE A 139 11.17 7.02 -9.34
N ALA A 140 11.90 7.37 -8.29
CA ALA A 140 12.51 6.41 -7.37
C ALA A 140 11.45 5.63 -6.58
N ALA A 141 10.43 6.29 -6.04
CA ALA A 141 9.32 5.63 -5.35
C ALA A 141 8.61 4.62 -6.26
N VAL A 142 8.33 4.99 -7.51
CA VAL A 142 7.74 4.09 -8.51
C VAL A 142 8.69 2.93 -8.85
N ARG A 143 9.99 3.20 -9.04
CA ARG A 143 11.01 2.18 -9.33
C ARG A 143 11.10 1.10 -8.25
N TYR A 144 10.92 1.47 -6.98
CA TYR A 144 11.04 0.55 -5.83
C TYR A 144 9.69 0.04 -5.30
N SER A 145 8.58 0.41 -5.94
CA SER A 145 7.23 0.09 -5.50
C SER A 145 6.90 -1.41 -5.44
N GLN A 146 7.70 -2.26 -6.09
CA GLN A 146 7.52 -3.73 -6.14
C GLN A 146 8.41 -4.48 -5.15
N ALA A 147 9.31 -3.79 -4.42
CA ALA A 147 10.31 -4.45 -3.59
C ALA A 147 9.70 -5.37 -2.51
N PHE A 148 8.63 -4.94 -1.85
CA PHE A 148 7.92 -5.76 -0.86
C PHE A 148 7.16 -6.93 -1.47
N TYR A 149 6.65 -6.80 -2.70
CA TYR A 149 6.04 -7.93 -3.41
C TYR A 149 7.10 -8.97 -3.79
N VAL A 150 8.27 -8.53 -4.26
CA VAL A 150 9.40 -9.43 -4.55
C VAL A 150 9.82 -10.18 -3.28
N LEU A 151 9.97 -9.50 -2.15
CA LEU A 151 10.33 -10.16 -0.89
C LEU A 151 9.24 -11.11 -0.38
N ALA A 152 7.96 -10.79 -0.59
CA ALA A 152 6.85 -11.67 -0.21
C ALA A 152 6.76 -12.93 -1.09
N ASP A 153 7.10 -12.80 -2.38
CA ASP A 153 7.09 -13.91 -3.35
C ASP A 153 8.35 -14.79 -3.23
N HIS A 154 9.48 -14.16 -2.88
CA HIS A 154 10.81 -14.77 -2.78
C HIS A 154 11.50 -14.41 -1.45
N PRO A 155 11.04 -14.95 -0.31
CA PRO A 155 11.57 -14.64 1.00
C PRO A 155 13.05 -15.05 1.19
N GLU A 156 13.57 -15.93 0.34
CA GLU A 156 14.97 -16.33 0.29
C GLU A 156 15.90 -15.17 -0.08
N LYS A 157 15.44 -14.22 -0.91
CA LYS A 157 16.26 -13.14 -1.46
C LYS A 157 16.74 -12.17 -0.37
N GLY A 158 17.90 -11.59 -0.61
CA GLY A 158 18.45 -10.48 0.18
C GLY A 158 17.79 -9.16 -0.16
N ILE A 159 17.95 -8.16 0.72
CA ILE A 159 17.39 -6.81 0.54
C ILE A 159 17.85 -6.18 -0.79
N MET A 160 19.16 -6.24 -1.07
CA MET A 160 19.70 -5.66 -2.30
C MET A 160 19.33 -6.43 -3.56
N GLU A 161 19.10 -7.73 -3.45
CA GLU A 161 18.60 -8.56 -4.56
C GLU A 161 17.16 -8.15 -4.91
N CYS A 162 16.29 -7.98 -3.91
CA CYS A 162 14.94 -7.45 -4.09
C CYS A 162 14.96 -6.07 -4.77
N MET A 163 15.91 -5.20 -4.37
CA MET A 163 16.09 -3.88 -4.95
C MET A 163 16.57 -3.91 -6.41
N ASN A 164 17.40 -4.88 -6.78
CA ASN A 164 17.85 -5.04 -8.16
C ASN A 164 16.75 -5.64 -9.05
N GLU A 165 15.97 -6.56 -8.50
CA GLU A 165 14.85 -7.17 -9.20
C GLU A 165 13.72 -6.17 -9.45
N THR A 166 13.33 -5.35 -8.47
CA THR A 166 12.33 -4.29 -8.72
C THR A 166 12.83 -3.29 -9.78
N LYS A 167 14.14 -2.98 -9.84
CA LYS A 167 14.70 -2.12 -10.90
C LYS A 167 14.53 -2.75 -12.28
N TYR A 168 14.75 -4.07 -12.35
CA TYR A 168 14.58 -4.86 -13.56
C TYR A 168 13.11 -4.89 -14.00
N LEU A 169 12.20 -5.31 -13.10
CA LEU A 169 10.74 -5.40 -13.36
C LEU A 169 10.14 -4.04 -13.75
N MET A 170 10.63 -2.96 -13.17
CA MET A 170 10.14 -1.61 -13.47
C MET A 170 10.83 -0.98 -14.69
N ASN A 171 11.76 -1.67 -15.36
CA ASN A 171 12.38 -1.12 -16.56
C ASN A 171 11.41 -1.17 -17.75
N GLY A 172 10.96 -0.01 -18.22
CA GLY A 172 9.88 0.13 -19.21
C GLY A 172 8.46 0.18 -18.62
N ASN A 173 8.25 -0.20 -17.36
CA ASN A 173 6.91 -0.25 -16.73
C ASN A 173 6.61 0.89 -15.74
N LYS A 174 7.57 1.78 -15.44
CA LYS A 174 7.41 2.91 -14.48
C LYS A 174 6.21 3.80 -14.79
N SER A 175 6.12 4.30 -16.02
CA SER A 175 5.03 5.21 -16.42
C SER A 175 3.67 4.52 -16.34
N LYS A 176 3.58 3.25 -16.74
CA LYS A 176 2.36 2.44 -16.64
C LYS A 176 1.91 2.30 -15.19
N PHE A 177 2.81 1.95 -14.28
CA PHE A 177 2.49 1.86 -12.86
C PHE A 177 2.07 3.22 -12.28
N PHE A 178 2.75 4.29 -12.65
CA PHE A 178 2.41 5.64 -12.20
C PHE A 178 1.01 6.06 -12.67
N CYS A 179 0.69 5.86 -13.96
CA CYS A 179 -0.64 6.12 -14.51
C CYS A 179 -1.72 5.22 -13.88
N LEU A 180 -1.38 3.98 -13.52
CA LEU A 180 -2.28 3.12 -12.75
C LEU A 180 -2.60 3.75 -11.39
N CYS A 181 -1.59 4.14 -10.61
CA CYS A 181 -1.79 4.80 -9.32
C CYS A 181 -2.58 6.12 -9.45
N LEU A 182 -2.27 6.95 -10.44
CA LEU A 182 -3.02 8.19 -10.72
C LEU A 182 -4.49 7.93 -11.03
N SER A 183 -4.83 6.81 -11.67
CA SER A 183 -6.23 6.47 -11.97
C SER A 183 -7.09 6.19 -10.73
N PHE A 184 -6.47 6.09 -9.54
CA PHE A 184 -7.13 5.95 -8.24
C PHE A 184 -7.27 7.27 -7.49
N ILE A 185 -6.63 8.37 -7.91
CA ILE A 185 -6.63 9.63 -7.15
C ILE A 185 -8.05 10.18 -6.93
N GLY A 186 -8.92 10.10 -7.96
CA GLY A 186 -10.31 10.52 -7.86
C GLY A 186 -11.11 9.69 -6.84
N TRP A 187 -10.84 8.38 -6.77
CA TRP A 187 -11.48 7.49 -5.80
C TRP A 187 -10.99 7.77 -4.38
N LEU A 188 -9.69 8.05 -4.21
CA LEU A 188 -9.11 8.44 -2.92
C LEU A 188 -9.68 9.76 -2.41
N ILE A 189 -9.83 10.76 -3.29
CA ILE A 189 -10.47 12.04 -2.93
C ILE A 189 -11.92 11.80 -2.51
N LEU A 190 -12.69 11.05 -3.31
CA LEU A 190 -14.10 10.73 -3.00
C LEU A 190 -14.24 10.01 -1.66
N ALA A 191 -13.34 9.06 -1.37
CA ALA A 191 -13.32 8.33 -0.12
C ALA A 191 -12.86 9.15 1.08
N ALA A 192 -12.12 10.25 0.88
CA ALA A 192 -11.67 11.15 1.93
C ALA A 192 -12.74 12.18 2.36
N ILE A 193 -13.72 12.46 1.50
CA ILE A 193 -14.78 13.46 1.75
C ILE A 193 -15.49 13.24 3.11
N PRO A 194 -15.93 12.02 3.48
CA PRO A 194 -16.57 11.80 4.78
C PRO A 194 -15.73 12.25 5.98
N GLY A 195 -14.41 12.05 5.93
CA GLY A 195 -13.50 12.47 6.98
C GLY A 195 -13.39 13.99 7.13
N THR A 196 -13.60 14.76 6.04
CA THR A 196 -13.55 16.23 6.08
C THR A 196 -14.75 16.86 6.79
N PHE A 197 -15.88 16.14 6.87
CA PHE A 197 -17.06 16.60 7.60
C PHE A 197 -16.96 16.40 9.12
N ILE A 198 -15.93 15.70 9.61
CA ILE A 198 -15.70 15.50 11.04
C ILE A 198 -15.12 16.79 11.61
N PRO A 199 -15.83 17.48 12.55
CA PRO A 199 -15.25 18.63 13.20
C PRO A 199 -13.99 18.19 13.96
N TYR A 200 -12.91 18.98 13.85
CA TYR A 200 -11.61 18.59 14.38
C TYR A 200 -11.64 18.23 15.88
N THR A 201 -12.56 18.86 16.63
CA THR A 201 -12.82 18.60 18.05
C THR A 201 -13.16 17.13 18.36
N PHE A 202 -13.76 16.40 17.41
CA PHE A 202 -14.09 14.98 17.59
C PHE A 202 -12.85 14.09 17.58
N PHE A 203 -11.79 14.44 16.82
CA PHE A 203 -10.55 13.65 16.81
C PHE A 203 -9.82 13.69 18.16
N ASN A 204 -10.03 14.74 18.95
CA ASN A 204 -9.46 14.89 20.29
C ASN A 204 -10.37 14.32 21.41
N SER A 205 -11.48 13.66 21.07
CA SER A 205 -12.46 13.12 22.03
C SER A 205 -12.06 11.76 22.62
N GLY A 206 -10.75 11.49 22.74
CA GLY A 206 -10.22 10.22 23.24
C GLY A 206 -10.72 9.01 22.43
N ILE A 207 -11.22 7.98 23.13
CA ILE A 207 -11.69 6.73 22.51
C ILE A 207 -12.79 6.97 21.46
N MET A 208 -13.71 7.90 21.72
CA MET A 208 -14.78 8.22 20.79
C MET A 208 -14.22 8.75 19.47
N GLY A 209 -13.19 9.60 19.53
CA GLY A 209 -12.52 10.12 18.34
C GLY A 209 -11.88 9.03 17.50
N ILE A 210 -11.25 8.04 18.14
CA ILE A 210 -10.65 6.89 17.46
C ILE A 210 -11.73 6.04 16.78
N ILE A 211 -12.84 5.75 17.46
CA ILE A 211 -13.96 4.99 16.90
C ILE A 211 -14.54 5.70 15.68
N LEU A 212 -14.80 6.99 15.79
CA LEU A 212 -15.32 7.78 14.67
C LEU A 212 -14.34 7.78 13.49
N THR A 213 -13.04 7.96 13.75
CA THR A 213 -12.01 7.90 12.69
C THR A 213 -12.07 6.59 11.91
N VAL A 214 -12.19 5.44 12.60
CA VAL A 214 -12.32 4.12 11.96
C VAL A 214 -13.59 4.05 11.09
N ILE A 215 -14.73 4.53 11.61
CA ILE A 215 -16.01 4.49 10.90
C ILE A 215 -15.97 5.33 9.62
N PHE A 216 -15.43 6.54 9.71
CA PHE A 216 -15.37 7.45 8.57
C PHE A 216 -14.34 7.05 7.53
N ASP A 217 -13.35 6.23 7.90
CA ASP A 217 -12.34 5.71 6.97
C ASP A 217 -12.78 4.42 6.25
N ILE A 218 -13.96 3.86 6.57
CA ILE A 218 -14.51 2.67 5.88
C ILE A 218 -14.51 2.84 4.34
N PRO A 219 -14.99 3.95 3.75
CA PRO A 219 -14.92 4.14 2.30
C PRO A 219 -13.49 4.09 1.75
N ASN A 220 -12.51 4.61 2.50
CA ASN A 220 -11.10 4.55 2.14
C ASN A 220 -10.61 3.10 2.09
N MET A 221 -10.99 2.27 3.07
CA MET A 221 -10.62 0.86 3.11
C MET A 221 -11.07 0.08 1.87
N PHE A 222 -12.26 0.37 1.33
CA PHE A 222 -12.73 -0.22 0.06
C PHE A 222 -11.86 0.21 -1.12
N VAL A 223 -11.51 1.50 -1.21
CA VAL A 223 -10.63 2.02 -2.25
C VAL A 223 -9.22 1.43 -2.13
N MET A 224 -8.71 1.27 -0.92
CA MET A 224 -7.41 0.67 -0.65
C MET A 224 -7.38 -0.80 -1.02
N ALA A 225 -8.39 -1.59 -0.62
CA ALA A 225 -8.52 -2.99 -1.05
C ALA A 225 -8.49 -3.11 -2.58
N TYR A 226 -9.17 -2.21 -3.28
CA TYR A 226 -9.17 -2.15 -4.74
C TYR A 226 -7.81 -1.76 -5.33
N LEU A 227 -7.17 -0.72 -4.79
CA LEU A 227 -5.85 -0.26 -5.21
C LEU A 227 -4.78 -1.34 -5.01
N TYR A 228 -4.73 -1.96 -3.83
CA TYR A 228 -3.75 -3.01 -3.53
C TYR A 228 -3.97 -4.27 -4.39
N THR A 229 -5.23 -4.60 -4.70
CA THR A 229 -5.51 -5.67 -5.68
C THR A 229 -4.99 -5.31 -7.07
N ALA A 230 -5.18 -4.06 -7.52
CA ALA A 230 -4.64 -3.61 -8.82
C ALA A 230 -3.11 -3.56 -8.86
N ARG A 231 -2.46 -3.21 -7.74
CA ARG A 231 -1.00 -3.28 -7.61
C ARG A 231 -0.49 -4.72 -7.66
N THR A 232 -1.21 -5.65 -7.05
CA THR A 232 -0.89 -7.08 -7.09
C THR A 232 -1.09 -7.65 -8.50
N ALA A 233 -2.17 -7.29 -9.18
CA ALA A 233 -2.39 -7.67 -10.58
C ALA A 233 -1.27 -7.15 -11.48
N PHE A 234 -0.84 -5.90 -11.28
CA PHE A 234 0.30 -5.33 -12.01
C PHE A 234 1.60 -6.10 -11.71
N TYR A 235 1.86 -6.43 -10.45
CA TYR A 235 3.02 -7.23 -10.05
C TYR A 235 3.03 -8.60 -10.74
N ASP A 236 1.90 -9.29 -10.79
CA ASP A 236 1.78 -10.59 -11.47
C ASP A 236 1.93 -10.49 -13.00
N LEU A 237 1.53 -9.37 -13.61
CA LEU A 237 1.78 -9.09 -15.03
C LEU A 237 3.28 -8.87 -15.32
N VAL A 238 3.98 -8.05 -14.52
CA VAL A 238 5.41 -7.78 -14.74
C VAL A 238 6.30 -8.99 -14.46
N THR A 239 5.85 -9.89 -13.59
CA THR A 239 6.56 -11.15 -13.29
C THR A 239 6.19 -12.30 -14.24
N GLY A 240 5.14 -12.13 -15.05
CA GLY A 240 4.67 -13.14 -16.00
C GLY A 240 3.83 -14.26 -15.37
N ASN A 241 3.46 -14.12 -14.09
CA ASN A 241 2.56 -15.04 -13.40
C ASN A 241 1.11 -14.89 -13.86
N LEU A 242 0.73 -13.70 -14.33
CA LEU A 242 -0.53 -13.44 -15.00
C LEU A 242 -0.27 -13.21 -16.49
N VAL A 243 -0.81 -14.09 -17.34
CA VAL A 243 -0.83 -13.88 -18.79
C VAL A 243 -2.13 -13.16 -19.10
N ALA A 244 -2.05 -11.89 -19.51
CA ALA A 244 -3.21 -11.21 -20.05
C ALA A 244 -3.69 -11.94 -21.31
N LYS A 245 -5.01 -12.06 -21.48
CA LYS A 245 -5.57 -12.63 -22.72
C LYS A 245 -4.96 -11.89 -23.91
N PRO A 246 -4.53 -12.58 -24.98
CA PRO A 246 -4.07 -11.90 -26.18
C PRO A 246 -5.16 -10.91 -26.61
N GLN A 247 -4.76 -9.66 -26.87
CA GLN A 247 -5.63 -8.67 -27.50
C GLN A 247 -6.22 -9.31 -28.77
N PHE A 248 -7.53 -9.21 -28.93
CA PHE A 248 -8.30 -9.70 -30.07
C PHE A 248 -7.50 -9.65 -31.38
N SER A 249 -7.24 -10.80 -32.01
CA SER A 249 -6.70 -10.85 -33.37
C SER A 249 -7.82 -10.51 -34.35
N GLU A 250 -7.71 -9.37 -35.04
CA GLU A 250 -8.59 -9.03 -36.17
C GLU A 250 -8.43 -10.01 -37.36
N ASP A 251 -7.44 -10.91 -37.31
CA ASP A 251 -7.16 -11.94 -38.34
C ASP A 251 -8.22 -13.07 -38.42
N ASN A 252 -9.28 -13.03 -37.61
CA ASN A 252 -10.42 -13.95 -37.74
C ASN A 252 -11.56 -13.41 -38.63
N TYR A 253 -11.38 -12.25 -39.27
CA TYR A 253 -12.27 -11.79 -40.33
C TYR A 253 -11.68 -12.15 -41.70
N ASN A 254 -12.04 -13.34 -42.19
CA ASN A 254 -12.10 -13.53 -43.63
C ASN A 254 -13.39 -12.86 -44.10
N PHE A 255 -13.27 -11.75 -44.84
CA PHE A 255 -14.34 -11.30 -45.73
C PHE A 255 -14.38 -12.18 -46.96
#